data_AF-A0A0F4G4T9-F1
#
_entry.id   AF-A0A0F4G4T9-F1
#
_cell.length_a   1.000
_cell.length_b   1.000
_cell.length_c   1.000
_cell.angle_alpha   90.00
_cell.angle_beta   90.00
_cell.angle_gamma   90.00
#
_symmetry.space_group_name_H-M   'P 1'
#
loop_
_entity.id
_entity.type
_entity.pdbx_description
1 polymer ?
#
loop_
_entity_poly.entity_id
_entity_poly.type
_entity_poly.pdbx_seq_one_letter_code
_entity_poly.pdbx_strand_id
1 'polypeptide(L)'
;MSTTTLLTPPTSSTPTHTLHLSQLAPTIASASSSTLPYPLSLLSTSETQEKWLTLENLLLATLRTGDNTTAYLCLETLRDRFGAENERVTALRGLYAEAMASDQSELDDVMTHYEEILKEDPATFSIRKRRAALLKSMGKTAAAVDAVVNLLDTSPTDAEAWAEVGELYARAGMWEQSVFAWEEVVLLLPNAWNVQAKLG
;
A
#
# COMPACT_ATOMS: atom_id res chain seq x y z
N MET A 1 19.27 -5.18 16.37
CA MET A 1 18.55 -3.94 16.73
C MET A 1 17.97 -3.21 15.52
N SER A 2 18.51 -3.37 14.31
CA SER A 2 18.00 -2.70 13.09
C SER A 2 16.76 -3.34 12.46
N THR A 3 16.46 -4.62 12.74
CA THR A 3 15.31 -5.34 12.19
C THR A 3 13.98 -4.91 12.82
N THR A 4 14.01 -4.50 14.10
CA THR A 4 12.82 -4.10 14.87
C THR A 4 12.15 -2.87 14.27
N THR A 5 12.90 -1.95 13.67
CA THR A 5 12.38 -0.72 13.05
C THR A 5 11.64 -0.96 11.73
N LEU A 6 11.95 -2.06 11.02
CA LEU A 6 11.23 -2.46 9.81
C LEU A 6 9.99 -3.31 10.10
N LEU A 7 9.82 -3.81 11.33
CA LEU A 7 8.64 -4.56 11.74
C LEU A 7 7.44 -3.68 12.09
N THR A 8 7.69 -2.42 12.44
CA THR A 8 6.66 -1.45 12.74
C THR A 8 6.89 -0.21 11.87
N PRO A 9 6.20 -0.04 10.74
CA PRO A 9 6.30 1.19 9.99
C PRO A 9 5.74 2.31 10.88
N PRO A 10 6.52 3.36 11.22
CA PRO A 10 6.01 4.42 12.08
C PRO A 10 4.85 5.13 11.37
N THR A 11 3.78 5.44 12.12
CA THR A 11 2.60 6.16 11.64
C THR A 11 2.93 7.54 11.03
N SER A 12 4.12 8.07 11.33
CA SER A 12 4.76 9.17 10.61
C SER A 12 6.27 8.89 10.43
N SER A 13 6.68 8.31 9.31
CA SER A 13 8.11 8.20 8.95
C SER A 13 8.61 9.54 8.39
N THR A 14 9.62 10.15 9.02
CA THR A 14 10.29 11.31 8.42
C THR A 14 11.04 10.88 7.15
N PRO A 15 11.20 11.77 6.13
CA PRO A 15 11.92 11.42 4.91
C PRO A 15 13.34 10.88 5.17
N THR A 16 14.04 11.45 6.16
CA THR A 16 15.37 11.00 6.59
C THR A 16 15.33 9.57 7.16
N HIS A 17 14.30 9.24 7.94
CA HIS A 17 14.14 7.90 8.49
C HIS A 17 13.85 6.88 7.37
N THR A 18 12.98 7.22 6.41
CA THR A 18 12.69 6.38 5.25
C THR A 18 13.92 6.14 4.38
N LEU A 19 14.75 7.17 4.17
CA LEU A 19 16.03 7.05 3.46
C LEU A 19 17.02 6.14 4.19
N HIS A 20 17.14 6.28 5.51
CA HIS A 20 18.00 5.41 6.30
C HIS A 20 17.54 3.93 6.20
N LEU A 21 16.22 3.68 6.21
CA LEU A 21 15.68 2.33 6.03
C LEU A 21 16.00 1.76 4.65
N SER A 22 15.86 2.54 3.57
CA SER A 22 16.19 2.07 2.22
C SER A 22 17.69 1.82 2.04
N GLN A 23 18.55 2.59 2.70
CA GLN A 23 20.00 2.34 2.68
C GLN A 23 20.41 1.00 3.32
N LEU A 24 19.59 0.44 4.23
CA LEU A 24 19.82 -0.88 4.80
C LEU A 24 19.41 -2.02 3.85
N ALA A 25 18.66 -1.72 2.79
CA ALA A 25 18.04 -2.71 1.92
C ALA A 25 19.03 -3.69 1.23
N PRO A 26 20.20 -3.27 0.72
CA PRO A 26 21.15 -4.17 0.08
C PRO A 26 21.66 -5.28 1.04
N THR A 27 21.76 -4.98 2.33
CA THR A 27 22.20 -5.93 3.36
C THR A 27 21.12 -6.97 3.68
N ILE A 28 19.85 -6.59 3.58
CA ILE A 28 18.70 -7.45 3.88
C ILE A 28 18.37 -8.34 2.68
N ALA A 29 18.46 -7.79 1.47
CA ALA A 29 18.27 -8.54 0.22
C ALA A 29 19.32 -9.65 0.08
N SER A 30 20.59 -9.36 0.37
CA SER A 30 21.69 -10.35 0.32
C SER A 30 21.61 -11.41 1.41
N ALA A 31 21.04 -11.10 2.58
CA ALA A 31 20.82 -12.07 3.64
C ALA A 31 19.63 -13.02 3.40
N SER A 32 18.75 -12.70 2.45
CA SER A 32 17.47 -13.39 2.26
C SER A 32 17.50 -14.48 1.19
N SER A 33 18.58 -14.61 0.41
CA SER A 33 18.73 -15.58 -0.66
C SER A 33 19.27 -16.92 -0.15
N SER A 34 18.39 -17.91 0.00
CA SER A 34 18.83 -19.30 0.10
C SER A 34 19.44 -19.71 -1.23
N THR A 35 20.66 -20.24 -1.22
CA THR A 35 21.33 -20.79 -2.42
C THR A 35 20.72 -22.12 -2.89
N LEU A 36 19.76 -22.66 -2.13
CA LEU A 36 19.12 -23.95 -2.39
C LEU A 36 17.79 -23.76 -3.14
N PRO A 37 17.48 -24.61 -4.13
CA PRO A 37 16.17 -24.61 -4.80
C PRO A 37 15.07 -25.12 -3.86
N TYR A 38 13.83 -24.68 -4.08
CA TYR A 38 12.67 -25.23 -3.37
C TYR A 38 12.53 -26.75 -3.64
N PRO A 39 12.22 -27.61 -2.65
CA PRO A 39 11.90 -27.31 -1.24
C PRO A 39 13.11 -27.32 -0.30
N LEU A 40 14.35 -27.48 -0.78
CA LEU A 40 15.55 -27.57 0.07
C LEU A 40 15.88 -26.24 0.77
N SER A 41 15.44 -25.12 0.22
CA SER A 41 15.49 -23.81 0.88
C SER A 41 14.81 -23.80 2.25
N LEU A 42 13.75 -24.60 2.44
CA LEU A 42 13.00 -24.71 3.70
C LEU A 42 13.85 -25.24 4.86
N LEU A 43 14.92 -26.00 4.57
CA LEU A 43 15.81 -26.56 5.59
C LEU A 43 16.86 -25.54 6.09
N SER A 44 17.09 -24.46 5.34
CA SER A 44 18.16 -23.49 5.59
C SER A 44 17.67 -22.12 6.06
N THR A 45 16.38 -21.81 5.86
CA THR A 45 15.82 -20.49 6.15
C THR A 45 14.73 -20.60 7.20
N SER A 46 14.86 -19.85 8.30
CA SER A 46 13.75 -19.65 9.23
C SER A 46 12.70 -18.76 8.56
N GLU A 47 11.62 -19.36 8.07
CA GLU A 47 10.46 -18.62 7.55
C GLU A 47 9.69 -17.97 8.71
N THR A 48 10.06 -16.75 9.06
CA THR A 48 9.35 -15.95 10.06
C THR A 48 8.41 -14.97 9.39
N GLN A 49 7.20 -14.77 9.94
CA GLN A 49 6.28 -13.71 9.50
C GLN A 49 6.95 -12.33 9.50
N GLU A 50 7.84 -12.10 10.46
CA GLU A 50 8.68 -10.91 10.58
C GLU A 50 9.51 -10.61 9.33
N LYS A 51 10.04 -11.63 8.67
CA LYS A 51 10.84 -11.49 7.44
C LYS A 51 10.00 -10.91 6.31
N TRP A 52 8.81 -11.46 6.09
CA TRP A 52 7.94 -11.05 4.99
C TRP A 52 7.39 -9.65 5.21
N LEU A 53 6.99 -9.33 6.45
CA LEU A 53 6.56 -7.99 6.81
C LEU A 53 7.71 -6.97 6.67
N THR A 54 8.94 -7.36 7.01
CA THR A 54 10.13 -6.55 6.78
C THR A 54 10.34 -6.27 5.28
N LEU A 55 10.19 -7.28 4.42
CA LEU A 55 10.34 -7.12 2.96
C LEU A 55 9.27 -6.19 2.37
N GLU A 56 8.03 -6.28 2.84
CA GLU A 56 6.96 -5.38 2.41
C GLU A 56 7.24 -3.93 2.84
N ASN A 57 7.60 -3.72 4.10
CA ASN A 57 7.94 -2.37 4.58
C ASN A 57 9.18 -1.80 3.90
N LEU A 58 10.14 -2.66 3.57
CA LEU A 58 11.32 -2.29 2.79
C LEU A 58 10.95 -1.86 1.37
N LEU A 59 10.10 -2.62 0.69
CA LEU A 59 9.54 -2.25 -0.62
C LEU A 59 8.86 -0.88 -0.58
N LEU A 60 8.01 -0.64 0.42
CA LEU A 60 7.33 0.64 0.57
C LEU A 60 8.31 1.80 0.86
N ALA A 61 9.37 1.56 1.62
CA ALA A 61 10.40 2.56 1.89
C ALA A 61 11.24 2.87 0.65
N THR A 62 11.65 1.84 -0.11
CA THR A 62 12.49 1.99 -1.29
C THR A 62 11.76 2.72 -2.41
N LEU A 63 10.47 2.40 -2.63
CA LEU A 63 9.60 3.14 -3.56
C LEU A 63 9.51 4.63 -3.22
N ARG A 64 9.37 4.99 -1.94
CA ARG A 64 9.35 6.40 -1.50
C ARG A 64 10.68 7.12 -1.73
N THR A 65 11.79 6.38 -1.78
CA THR A 65 13.14 6.94 -1.97
C THR A 65 13.64 6.85 -3.42
N GLY A 66 12.86 6.23 -4.31
CA GLY A 66 13.23 6.02 -5.72
C GLY A 66 14.24 4.90 -5.97
N ASP A 67 14.52 4.04 -4.98
CA ASP A 67 15.35 2.84 -5.18
C ASP A 67 14.49 1.71 -5.78
N ASN A 68 14.23 1.85 -7.08
CA ASN A 68 13.39 0.93 -7.84
C ASN A 68 14.02 -0.46 -7.94
N THR A 69 15.36 -0.55 -7.92
CA THR A 69 16.08 -1.82 -8.02
C THR A 69 15.81 -2.72 -6.82
N THR A 70 15.91 -2.17 -5.62
CA THR A 70 15.63 -2.92 -4.41
C THR A 70 14.13 -3.17 -4.23
N ALA A 71 13.28 -2.21 -4.61
CA ALA A 71 11.83 -2.42 -4.61
C ALA A 71 11.43 -3.63 -5.47
N TYR A 72 11.99 -3.74 -6.68
CA TYR A 72 11.76 -4.87 -7.57
C TYR A 72 12.23 -6.19 -6.95
N LEU A 73 13.44 -6.24 -6.38
CA LEU A 73 13.94 -7.45 -5.71
C LEU A 73 13.04 -7.90 -4.56
N CYS A 74 12.54 -6.98 -3.74
CA CYS A 74 11.60 -7.32 -2.67
C CYS A 74 10.31 -7.90 -3.23
N LEU A 75 9.76 -7.29 -4.28
CA LEU A 75 8.54 -7.77 -4.93
C LEU A 75 8.71 -9.17 -5.51
N GLU A 76 9.81 -9.42 -6.22
CA GLU A 76 10.12 -10.71 -6.81
C GLU A 76 10.29 -11.79 -5.73
N THR A 77 10.96 -11.47 -4.61
CA THR A 77 11.09 -12.42 -3.50
C THR A 77 9.76 -12.78 -2.85
N LEU A 78 8.83 -11.83 -2.74
CA LEU A 78 7.47 -12.07 -2.24
C LEU A 78 6.67 -12.91 -3.23
N ARG A 79 6.76 -12.60 -4.53
CA ARG A 79 6.12 -13.37 -5.60
C ARG A 79 6.62 -14.82 -5.66
N ASP A 80 7.92 -15.03 -5.60
CA ASP A 80 8.51 -16.37 -5.67
C ASP A 80 8.09 -17.23 -4.46
N ARG A 81 7.83 -16.59 -3.30
CA ARG A 81 7.36 -17.29 -2.10
C ARG A 81 5.86 -17.57 -2.08
N PHE A 82 5.04 -16.57 -2.41
CA PHE A 82 3.59 -16.58 -2.20
C PHE A 82 2.78 -16.81 -3.48
N GLY A 83 3.43 -16.75 -4.64
CA GLY A 83 2.81 -16.84 -5.95
C GLY A 83 2.39 -15.48 -6.51
N ALA A 84 2.22 -15.42 -7.83
CA ALA A 84 1.78 -14.22 -8.53
C ALA A 84 0.30 -13.88 -8.30
N GLU A 85 -0.53 -14.89 -8.00
CA GLU A 85 -1.98 -14.73 -7.77
C GLU A 85 -2.34 -14.36 -6.33
N ASN A 86 -1.35 -14.20 -5.44
CA ASN A 86 -1.63 -13.81 -4.07
C ASN A 86 -2.12 -12.35 -4.03
N GLU A 87 -3.33 -12.12 -3.51
CA GLU A 87 -3.98 -10.79 -3.45
C GLU A 87 -3.05 -9.66 -2.94
N ARG A 88 -2.22 -9.95 -1.94
CA ARG A 88 -1.28 -8.98 -1.37
C ARG A 88 -0.11 -8.70 -2.30
N VAL A 89 0.45 -9.74 -2.92
CA VAL A 89 1.51 -9.62 -3.93
C VAL A 89 1.01 -8.88 -5.17
N THR A 90 -0.19 -9.18 -5.65
CA THR A 90 -0.82 -8.50 -6.79
C THR A 90 -0.99 -7.01 -6.53
N ALA A 91 -1.45 -6.62 -5.33
CA ALA A 91 -1.55 -5.21 -4.95
C ALA A 91 -0.17 -4.51 -4.84
N LEU A 92 0.86 -5.21 -4.33
CA LEU A 92 2.23 -4.66 -4.28
C LEU A 92 2.84 -4.52 -5.68
N ARG A 93 2.55 -5.44 -6.59
CA ARG A 93 2.95 -5.35 -8.00
C ARG A 93 2.29 -4.16 -8.69
N GLY A 94 1.00 -3.97 -8.45
CA GLY A 94 0.27 -2.80 -8.93
C GLY A 94 0.87 -1.50 -8.41
N LEU A 95 1.12 -1.41 -7.09
CA LEU A 95 1.80 -0.25 -6.48
C LEU A 95 3.19 0.01 -7.09
N TYR A 96 3.99 -1.03 -7.35
CA TYR A 96 5.27 -0.89 -8.03
C TYR A 96 5.10 -0.34 -9.46
N ALA A 97 4.12 -0.84 -10.20
CA ALA A 97 3.82 -0.36 -11.56
C ALA A 97 3.37 1.12 -11.56
N GLU A 98 2.53 1.52 -10.61
CA GLU A 98 2.13 2.93 -10.43
C GLU A 98 3.33 3.83 -10.14
N ALA A 99 4.26 3.37 -9.29
CA ALA A 99 5.47 4.13 -8.96
C ALA A 99 6.45 4.24 -10.14
N MET A 100 6.36 3.31 -11.09
CA MET A 100 7.22 3.27 -12.27
C MET A 100 6.65 3.98 -13.48
N ALA A 101 5.35 4.25 -13.46
CA ALA A 101 4.67 4.98 -14.51
C ALA A 101 5.26 6.39 -14.65
N SER A 102 5.73 6.70 -15.86
CA SER A 102 6.37 7.99 -16.18
C SER A 102 5.38 9.01 -16.74
N ASP A 103 4.26 8.54 -17.28
CA ASP A 103 3.24 9.37 -17.89
C ASP A 103 1.81 8.87 -17.61
N GLN A 104 0.84 9.63 -18.11
CA GLN A 104 -0.59 9.33 -17.94
C GLN A 104 -1.01 8.04 -18.65
N SER A 105 -0.36 7.69 -19.77
CA SER A 105 -0.69 6.49 -20.55
C SER A 105 -0.35 5.24 -19.76
N GLU A 106 0.84 5.19 -19.17
CA GLU A 106 1.28 4.07 -18.33
C GLU A 106 0.39 3.91 -17.09
N LEU A 107 -0.10 5.01 -16.51
CA LEU A 107 -1.07 4.93 -15.41
C LEU A 107 -2.44 4.40 -15.86
N ASP A 108 -2.89 4.74 -17.07
CA ASP A 108 -4.14 4.18 -17.64
C ASP A 108 -3.97 2.68 -17.97
N ASP A 109 -2.78 2.21 -18.34
CA ASP A 109 -2.48 0.78 -18.49
C ASP A 109 -2.57 0.05 -17.14
N VAL A 110 -2.04 0.64 -16.06
CA VAL A 110 -2.19 0.09 -14.70
C VAL A 110 -3.66 0.06 -14.28
N MET A 111 -4.43 1.10 -14.61
CA MET A 111 -5.87 1.12 -14.34
C MET A 111 -6.59 -0.03 -15.07
N THR A 112 -6.27 -0.24 -16.34
CA THR A 112 -6.83 -1.34 -17.14
C THR A 112 -6.53 -2.69 -16.51
N HIS A 113 -5.29 -2.89 -16.04
CA HIS A 113 -4.92 -4.12 -15.36
C HIS A 113 -5.71 -4.36 -14.06
N TYR A 114 -5.96 -3.31 -13.27
CA TYR A 114 -6.84 -3.43 -12.10
C TYR A 114 -8.28 -3.78 -12.48
N GLU A 115 -8.80 -3.21 -13.56
CA GLU A 115 -10.15 -3.52 -14.05
C GLU A 115 -10.28 -4.96 -14.55
N GLU A 116 -9.23 -5.51 -15.17
CA GLU A 116 -9.16 -6.93 -15.54
C GLU A 116 -9.21 -7.84 -14.31
N ILE A 117 -8.39 -7.57 -13.30
CA ILE A 117 -8.40 -8.35 -12.05
C ILE A 117 -9.77 -8.28 -11.37
N LEU A 118 -10.38 -7.10 -11.30
CA LEU A 118 -11.69 -6.91 -10.67
C LEU A 118 -12.84 -7.49 -11.51
N LYS A 119 -12.64 -7.73 -12.80
CA LYS A 119 -13.60 -8.44 -13.64
C LYS A 119 -13.60 -9.94 -13.34
N GLU A 120 -12.43 -10.50 -13.02
CA GLU A 120 -12.28 -11.90 -12.61
C GLU A 120 -12.73 -12.12 -11.16
N ASP A 121 -12.28 -11.27 -10.24
CA ASP A 121 -12.69 -11.28 -8.84
C ASP A 121 -13.05 -9.85 -8.33
N PRO A 122 -14.34 -9.49 -8.41
CA PRO A 122 -14.84 -8.19 -7.94
C PRO A 122 -14.67 -7.95 -6.44
N ALA A 123 -14.48 -9.01 -5.63
CA ALA A 123 -14.41 -8.90 -4.19
C ALA A 123 -13.02 -8.50 -3.68
N THR A 124 -11.98 -8.63 -4.52
CA THR A 124 -10.57 -8.35 -4.19
C THR A 124 -10.40 -6.96 -3.58
N PHE A 125 -10.27 -6.89 -2.26
CA PHE A 125 -10.33 -5.63 -1.51
C PHE A 125 -9.05 -4.82 -1.70
N SER A 126 -7.89 -5.49 -1.76
CA SER A 126 -6.60 -4.82 -1.95
C SER A 126 -6.55 -4.05 -3.27
N ILE A 127 -7.07 -4.62 -4.35
CA ILE A 127 -7.09 -4.01 -5.69
C ILE A 127 -8.14 -2.91 -5.78
N ARG A 128 -9.31 -3.06 -5.15
CA ARG A 128 -10.28 -1.96 -5.04
C ARG A 128 -9.67 -0.73 -4.33
N LYS A 129 -8.91 -0.95 -3.25
CA LYS A 129 -8.16 0.13 -2.57
C LYS A 129 -7.09 0.75 -3.47
N ARG A 130 -6.29 -0.06 -4.19
CA ARG A 130 -5.28 0.44 -5.14
C ARG A 130 -5.92 1.28 -6.25
N ARG A 131 -7.02 0.81 -6.84
CA ARG A 131 -7.78 1.52 -7.86
C ARG A 131 -8.26 2.89 -7.37
N ALA A 132 -8.83 2.97 -6.16
CA ALA A 132 -9.24 4.24 -5.57
C ALA A 132 -8.05 5.20 -5.36
N ALA A 133 -6.91 4.70 -4.89
CA ALA A 133 -5.69 5.48 -4.73
C ALA A 133 -5.14 6.00 -6.08
N LEU A 134 -5.18 5.18 -7.13
CA LEU A 134 -4.76 5.56 -8.48
C LEU A 134 -5.70 6.62 -9.09
N LEU A 135 -7.02 6.49 -8.92
CA LEU A 135 -7.97 7.53 -9.36
C LEU A 135 -7.67 8.88 -8.68
N LYS A 136 -7.34 8.83 -7.38
CA LYS A 136 -6.94 10.01 -6.61
C LYS A 136 -5.63 10.62 -7.14
N SER A 137 -4.60 9.82 -7.42
CA SER A 137 -3.31 10.33 -7.93
C SER A 137 -3.43 10.93 -9.34
N MET A 138 -4.33 10.40 -10.16
CA MET A 138 -4.69 10.95 -11.48
C MET A 138 -5.57 12.22 -11.42
N GLY A 139 -5.96 12.69 -10.23
CA GLY A 139 -6.83 13.86 -10.06
C GLY A 139 -8.30 13.61 -10.44
N LYS A 140 -8.70 12.35 -10.72
CA LYS A 140 -10.09 11.94 -11.03
C LYS A 140 -10.93 11.91 -9.74
N THR A 141 -11.08 13.05 -9.07
CA THR A 141 -11.61 13.19 -7.71
C THR A 141 -13.01 12.62 -7.54
N ALA A 142 -13.94 12.89 -8.47
CA ALA A 142 -15.30 12.35 -8.40
C ALA A 142 -15.33 10.81 -8.47
N ALA A 143 -14.60 10.22 -9.43
CA ALA A 143 -14.50 8.77 -9.55
C ALA A 143 -13.79 8.13 -8.34
N ALA A 144 -12.83 8.82 -7.74
CA ALA A 144 -12.18 8.39 -6.51
C ALA A 144 -13.17 8.38 -5.33
N VAL A 145 -14.03 9.41 -5.18
CA VAL A 145 -15.10 9.43 -4.18
C VAL A 145 -16.01 8.21 -4.36
N ASP A 146 -16.53 7.99 -5.57
CA ASP A 146 -17.41 6.85 -5.85
C ASP A 146 -16.73 5.53 -5.52
N ALA A 147 -15.45 5.36 -5.87
CA ALA A 147 -14.70 4.14 -5.57
C ALA A 147 -14.54 3.91 -4.06
N VAL A 148 -14.26 4.96 -3.28
CA VAL A 148 -14.12 4.84 -1.81
C VAL A 148 -15.47 4.63 -1.12
N VAL A 149 -16.54 5.28 -1.59
CA VAL A 149 -17.90 5.04 -1.07
C VAL A 149 -18.32 3.58 -1.29
N ASN A 150 -18.08 3.02 -2.49
CA ASN A 150 -18.34 1.60 -2.75
C ASN A 150 -17.50 0.66 -1.86
N LEU A 151 -16.29 1.05 -1.45
CA LEU A 151 -15.51 0.29 -0.47
C LEU A 151 -16.21 0.30 0.90
N LEU A 152 -16.69 1.47 1.34
CA LEU A 152 -17.39 1.65 2.62
C LEU A 152 -18.73 0.91 2.68
N ASP A 153 -19.44 0.77 1.57
CA ASP A 153 -20.66 -0.07 1.50
C ASP A 153 -20.38 -1.54 1.89
N THR A 154 -19.17 -2.03 1.57
CA THR A 154 -18.76 -3.40 1.93
C THR A 154 -17.99 -3.49 3.24
N SER A 155 -17.34 -2.40 3.68
CA SER A 155 -16.51 -2.35 4.88
C SER A 155 -16.72 -1.02 5.63
N PRO A 156 -17.88 -0.84 6.30
CA PRO A 156 -18.23 0.43 6.95
C PRO A 156 -17.37 0.74 8.18
N THR A 157 -16.56 -0.22 8.64
CA THR A 157 -15.63 -0.07 9.78
C THR A 157 -14.20 0.27 9.35
N ASP A 158 -13.96 0.51 8.06
CA ASP A 158 -12.66 0.90 7.55
C ASP A 158 -12.41 2.40 7.78
N ALA A 159 -11.76 2.72 8.90
CA ALA A 159 -11.41 4.10 9.24
C ALA A 159 -10.46 4.76 8.23
N GLU A 160 -9.64 3.99 7.49
CA GLU A 160 -8.77 4.53 6.44
C GLU A 160 -9.62 5.00 5.25
N ALA A 161 -10.61 4.21 4.84
CA ALA A 161 -11.53 4.59 3.77
C ALA A 161 -12.38 5.82 4.15
N TRP A 162 -12.86 5.91 5.39
CA TRP A 162 -13.55 7.11 5.88
C TRP A 162 -12.65 8.35 5.88
N ALA A 163 -11.39 8.23 6.33
CA ALA A 163 -10.44 9.33 6.30
C ALA A 163 -10.15 9.79 4.86
N GLU A 164 -10.01 8.83 3.94
CA GLU A 164 -9.76 9.09 2.52
C GLU A 164 -10.94 9.79 1.83
N VAL A 165 -12.17 9.34 2.04
CA VAL A 165 -13.35 9.99 1.45
C VAL A 165 -13.57 11.38 2.04
N GLY A 166 -13.32 11.58 3.34
CA GLY A 166 -13.39 12.89 3.97
C GLY A 166 -12.40 13.89 3.36
N GLU A 167 -11.18 13.46 3.08
CA GLU A 167 -10.17 14.27 2.39
C GLU A 167 -10.53 14.55 0.93
N LEU A 168 -11.15 13.59 0.23
CA LEU A 168 -11.66 13.77 -1.13
C LEU A 168 -12.80 14.79 -1.18
N TYR A 169 -13.76 14.71 -0.24
CA TYR A 169 -14.84 15.67 -0.11
C TYR A 169 -14.35 17.09 0.21
N ALA A 170 -13.38 17.22 1.12
CA ALA A 170 -12.75 18.51 1.42
C ALA A 170 -12.12 19.13 0.15
N ARG A 171 -11.37 18.34 -0.62
CA ARG A 171 -10.78 18.78 -1.89
C ARG A 171 -11.83 19.19 -2.94
N ALA A 172 -13.02 18.61 -2.90
CA ALA A 172 -14.15 18.98 -3.74
C ALA A 172 -14.98 20.16 -3.19
N GLY A 173 -14.66 20.70 -2.01
CA GLY A 173 -15.43 21.76 -1.34
C GLY A 173 -16.73 21.27 -0.68
N MET A 174 -16.91 19.96 -0.55
CA MET A 174 -18.08 19.31 0.03
C MET A 174 -17.89 19.16 1.54
N TRP A 175 -17.88 20.28 2.26
CA TRP A 175 -17.46 20.34 3.66
C TRP A 175 -18.38 19.56 4.62
N GLU A 176 -19.69 19.55 4.38
CA GLU A 176 -20.64 18.79 5.23
C GLU A 176 -20.36 17.28 5.18
N GLN A 177 -20.17 16.75 3.97
CA GLN A 177 -19.82 15.34 3.76
C GLN A 177 -18.43 15.00 4.31
N SER A 178 -17.49 15.95 4.20
CA SER A 178 -16.14 15.81 4.74
C SER A 178 -16.14 15.69 6.26
N VAL A 179 -16.88 16.58 6.94
CA VAL A 179 -17.04 16.55 8.40
C VAL A 179 -17.68 15.24 8.84
N PHE A 180 -18.77 14.82 8.20
CA PHE A 180 -19.42 13.54 8.51
C PHE A 180 -18.43 12.37 8.40
N ALA A 181 -17.67 12.29 7.30
CA ALA A 181 -16.68 11.22 7.12
C ALA A 181 -15.59 11.23 8.19
N TRP A 182 -15.12 12.41 8.62
CA TRP A 182 -14.13 12.53 9.69
C TRP A 182 -14.70 12.22 11.08
N GLU A 183 -15.97 12.50 11.33
CA GLU A 183 -16.68 12.06 12.56
C GLU A 183 -16.72 10.54 12.65
N GLU A 184 -17.03 9.83 11.55
CA GLU A 184 -16.98 8.37 11.48
C GLU A 184 -15.57 7.83 11.80
N VAL A 185 -14.51 8.48 11.34
CA VAL A 185 -13.13 8.11 11.72
C VAL A 185 -12.92 8.24 13.22
N VAL A 186 -13.37 9.32 13.84
CA VAL A 186 -13.20 9.54 15.29
C VAL A 186 -14.04 8.56 16.11
N LEU A 187 -15.21 8.15 15.61
CA LEU A 187 -16.02 7.09 16.22
C LEU A 187 -15.31 5.73 16.19
N LEU A 188 -14.68 5.39 15.07
CA LEU A 188 -13.94 4.13 14.91
C LEU A 188 -12.59 4.15 15.65
N LEU A 189 -11.89 5.29 15.62
CA LEU A 189 -10.56 5.51 16.18
C LEU A 189 -10.56 6.78 17.06
N PRO A 190 -10.97 6.68 18.35
CA PRO A 190 -11.06 7.83 19.24
C PRO A 190 -9.73 8.55 19.52
N ASN A 191 -8.61 7.93 19.16
CA ASN A 191 -7.25 8.47 19.30
C ASN A 191 -6.66 9.00 17.98
N ALA A 192 -7.45 9.14 16.92
CA ALA A 192 -7.06 9.77 15.66
C ALA A 192 -6.95 11.30 15.79
N TRP A 193 -5.98 11.78 16.56
CA TRP A 193 -5.74 13.20 16.86
C TRP A 193 -5.52 14.05 15.59
N ASN A 194 -4.94 13.46 14.54
CA ASN A 194 -4.72 14.10 13.25
C ASN A 194 -6.04 14.40 12.51
N VAL A 195 -7.09 13.60 12.74
CA VAL A 195 -8.43 13.82 12.19
C VAL A 195 -9.25 14.72 13.10
N GLN A 196 -9.10 14.61 14.42
CA GLN A 196 -9.71 15.55 15.37
C GLN A 196 -9.27 16.99 15.09
N ALA A 197 -7.99 17.20 14.77
CA ALA A 197 -7.46 18.51 14.38
C ALA A 197 -7.99 19.04 13.03
N LYS A 198 -8.64 18.20 12.20
CA LYS A 198 -9.34 18.64 10.99
C LYS A 198 -10.78 19.10 11.28
N LEU A 199 -11.35 18.67 12.40
CA LEU A 199 -12.72 18.97 12.82
C LEU A 199 -12.84 20.27 13.65
N GLY A 200 -11.75 20.76 14.26
CA GLY A 200 -11.72 21.98 15.09
C GLY A 200 -10.34 22.62 15.15
#